data_AF-A0A7W7HCS4-F1
#
_entry.id   AF-A0A7W7HCS4-F1
#
_cell.length_a   1.000
_cell.length_b   1.000
_cell.length_c   1.000
_cell.angle_alpha   90.00
_cell.angle_beta   90.00
_cell.angle_gamma   90.00
#
_symmetry.space_group_name_H-M   'P 1'
#
loop_
_entity.id
_entity.type
_entity.pdbx_description
1 polymer ?
#
loop_
_entity_poly.entity_id
_entity_poly.type
_entity_poly.pdbx_seq_one_letter_code
_entity_poly.pdbx_strand_id
1 'polypeptide(L)'
;MSNEFTDDPIAKALLKHLATERGRDDPVGELARELLESGVPLRDLLRNPWYGEGLAAAAEAGQAELSRMAPEQLKALEDAATRLSEARDAAEGDNE
;
A
#
# COMPACT_ATOMS: atom_id res chain seq x y z
N MET A 1 -14.45 6.51 -13.56
CA MET A 1 -12.98 6.46 -13.49
C MET A 1 -12.67 5.32 -12.55
N SER A 2 -12.12 4.24 -13.09
CA SER A 2 -11.87 2.99 -12.37
C SER A 2 -10.83 3.21 -11.27
N ASN A 3 -10.86 2.42 -10.22
CA ASN A 3 -9.86 2.46 -9.16
C ASN A 3 -8.58 1.77 -9.69
N GLU A 4 -7.77 2.50 -10.45
CA GLU A 4 -6.61 1.98 -11.21
C GLU A 4 -5.63 1.17 -10.32
N PHE A 5 -5.64 1.42 -9.01
CA PHE A 5 -4.81 0.74 -8.01
C PHE A 5 -5.26 -0.68 -7.64
N THR A 6 -6.53 -1.05 -7.83
CA THR A 6 -7.01 -2.41 -7.49
C THR A 6 -6.78 -3.44 -8.58
N ASP A 7 -6.38 -2.99 -9.77
CA ASP A 7 -6.08 -3.85 -10.92
C ASP A 7 -4.62 -4.32 -10.91
N ASP A 8 -3.73 -3.61 -10.21
CA ASP A 8 -2.36 -4.08 -9.93
C ASP A 8 -2.43 -5.22 -8.87
N PRO A 9 -1.95 -6.44 -9.20
CA PRO A 9 -2.05 -7.60 -8.31
C PRO A 9 -1.23 -7.45 -7.03
N ILE A 10 -0.13 -6.72 -7.06
CA ILE A 10 0.74 -6.46 -5.91
C ILE A 10 0.08 -5.43 -5.00
N ALA A 11 -0.45 -4.34 -5.59
CA ALA A 11 -1.21 -3.35 -4.83
C ALA A 11 -2.43 -3.99 -4.15
N LYS A 12 -3.17 -4.87 -4.87
CA LYS A 12 -4.29 -5.61 -4.30
C LYS A 12 -3.87 -6.55 -3.17
N ALA A 13 -2.74 -7.25 -3.30
CA ALA A 13 -2.21 -8.11 -2.25
C ALA A 13 -1.82 -7.30 -1.00
N LEU A 14 -1.17 -6.15 -1.20
CA LEU A 14 -0.80 -5.24 -0.12
C LEU A 14 -2.03 -4.68 0.60
N LEU A 15 -3.05 -4.24 -0.13
CA LEU A 15 -4.31 -3.74 0.45
C LEU A 15 -5.01 -4.82 1.28
N LYS A 16 -5.06 -6.07 0.78
CA LYS A 16 -5.62 -7.20 1.54
C LYS A 16 -4.86 -7.46 2.83
N HIS A 17 -3.53 -7.41 2.78
CA HIS A 17 -2.69 -7.58 3.95
C HIS A 17 -2.95 -6.48 4.98
N LEU A 18 -2.95 -5.20 4.55
CA LEU A 18 -3.23 -4.06 5.42
C LEU A 18 -4.61 -4.14 6.08
N ALA A 19 -5.64 -4.49 5.30
CA ALA A 19 -7.00 -4.65 5.82
C ALA A 19 -7.10 -5.78 6.86
N THR A 20 -6.28 -6.83 6.73
CA THR A 20 -6.28 -7.98 7.64
C THR A 20 -5.50 -7.69 8.92
N GLU A 21 -4.28 -7.15 8.81
CA GLU A 21 -3.39 -6.95 9.96
C GLU A 21 -3.78 -5.76 10.82
N ARG A 22 -4.25 -4.66 10.22
CA ARG A 22 -4.57 -3.42 10.96
C ARG A 22 -6.03 -3.37 11.41
N GLY A 23 -6.92 -4.07 10.72
CA GLY A 23 -8.34 -4.16 11.07
C GLY A 23 -9.12 -2.85 10.86
N ARG A 24 -10.38 -2.83 11.29
CA ARG A 24 -11.35 -1.75 11.00
C ARG A 24 -11.23 -0.52 11.91
N ASP A 25 -10.63 -0.70 13.09
CA ASP A 25 -10.45 0.39 14.05
C ASP A 25 -9.18 1.22 13.74
N ASP A 26 -8.39 0.78 12.76
CA ASP A 26 -7.23 1.49 12.26
C ASP A 26 -7.57 2.20 10.93
N PRO A 27 -7.25 3.50 10.78
CA PRO A 27 -7.62 4.27 9.60
C PRO A 27 -6.99 3.74 8.30
N VAL A 28 -5.80 3.12 8.36
CA VAL A 28 -5.16 2.52 7.17
C VAL A 28 -5.76 1.16 6.86
N GLY A 29 -6.09 0.37 7.88
CA GLY A 29 -6.77 -0.91 7.71
C GLY A 29 -8.17 -0.74 7.08
N GLU A 30 -8.96 0.20 7.59
CA GLU A 30 -10.29 0.48 7.04
C GLU A 30 -10.21 1.16 5.67
N LEU A 31 -9.26 2.08 5.44
CA LEU A 31 -9.02 2.65 4.11
C LEU A 31 -8.68 1.57 3.08
N ALA A 32 -7.84 0.60 3.43
CA ALA A 32 -7.47 -0.50 2.54
C ALA A 32 -8.67 -1.38 2.19
N ARG A 33 -9.54 -1.64 3.16
CA ARG A 33 -10.80 -2.37 2.98
C ARG A 33 -11.77 -1.60 2.07
N GLU A 34 -11.96 -0.30 2.30
CA GLU A 34 -12.81 0.56 1.48
C GLU A 34 -12.33 0.62 0.02
N LEU A 35 -11.01 0.69 -0.21
CA LEU A 35 -10.45 0.66 -1.56
C LEU A 35 -10.74 -0.65 -2.30
N LEU A 36 -10.81 -1.77 -1.57
CA LEU A 36 -11.11 -3.09 -2.13
C LEU A 36 -12.61 -3.31 -2.39
N GLU A 37 -13.48 -2.71 -1.58
CA GLU A 37 -14.92 -3.01 -1.57
C GLU A 37 -15.79 -1.95 -2.27
N SER A 38 -15.47 -0.66 -2.11
CA SER A 38 -16.40 0.44 -2.43
C SER A 38 -16.36 0.90 -3.89
N GLY A 39 -15.25 0.62 -4.59
CA GLY A 39 -14.98 1.19 -5.92
C GLY A 39 -14.85 2.72 -5.92
N VAL A 40 -14.83 3.35 -4.74
CA VAL A 40 -14.65 4.79 -4.58
C VAL A 40 -13.18 5.13 -4.85
N PRO A 41 -12.91 6.18 -5.65
CA PRO A 41 -11.55 6.63 -5.89
C PRO A 41 -10.84 7.00 -4.59
N LEU A 42 -9.56 6.62 -4.47
CA LEU A 42 -8.71 6.97 -3.32
C LEU A 42 -8.80 8.46 -2.94
N ARG A 43 -8.81 9.35 -3.93
CA ARG A 43 -8.91 10.80 -3.71
C ARG A 43 -10.16 11.23 -2.96
N ASP A 44 -11.27 10.53 -3.15
CA ASP A 44 -12.53 10.84 -2.49
C ASP A 44 -12.58 10.26 -1.08
N LEU A 45 -12.01 9.06 -0.87
CA LEU A 45 -11.83 8.50 0.48
C LEU A 45 -10.94 9.40 1.34
N LEU A 46 -9.84 9.92 0.79
CA LEU A 46 -8.92 10.82 1.51
C LEU A 46 -9.53 12.18 1.88
N ARG A 47 -10.75 12.52 1.41
CA ARG A 47 -11.48 13.69 1.92
C ARG A 47 -12.02 13.46 3.33
N ASN A 48 -12.16 12.22 3.77
CA ASN A 48 -12.44 11.90 5.16
C ASN A 48 -11.17 12.17 5.99
N PRO A 49 -11.19 13.12 6.95
CA PRO A 49 -10.01 13.45 7.75
C PRO A 49 -9.41 12.25 8.47
N TRP A 50 -10.24 11.29 8.90
CA TRP A 50 -9.76 10.10 9.60
C TRP A 50 -8.83 9.25 8.73
N TYR A 51 -9.18 9.05 7.45
CA TYR A 51 -8.32 8.34 6.50
C TYR A 51 -7.07 9.14 6.13
N GLY A 52 -7.23 10.45 5.88
CA GLY A 52 -6.12 11.33 5.51
C GLY A 52 -5.05 11.43 6.60
N GLU A 53 -5.47 11.75 7.83
CA GLU A 53 -4.58 11.87 8.99
C GLU A 53 -3.95 10.53 9.36
N GLY A 54 -4.73 9.44 9.32
CA GLY A 54 -4.22 8.11 9.59
C GLY A 54 -3.16 7.64 8.61
N LEU A 55 -3.36 7.91 7.32
CA LEU A 55 -2.37 7.61 6.28
C LEU A 55 -1.11 8.47 6.44
N ALA A 56 -1.26 9.77 6.75
CA ALA A 56 -0.13 10.66 7.00
C ALA A 56 0.71 10.19 8.21
N ALA A 57 0.06 9.87 9.33
CA ALA A 57 0.73 9.36 10.52
C ALA A 57 1.46 8.02 10.26
N ALA A 58 0.85 7.12 9.48
CA ALA A 58 1.49 5.87 9.09
C ALA A 58 2.72 6.09 8.18
N ALA A 59 2.64 7.07 7.27
CA ALA A 59 3.77 7.43 6.41
C ALA A 59 4.94 8.01 7.22
N GLU A 60 4.66 8.92 8.16
CA GLU A 60 5.66 9.47 9.07
C GLU A 60 6.32 8.39 9.94
N ALA A 61 5.52 7.46 10.49
CA ALA A 61 6.04 6.33 11.26
C ALA A 61 6.95 5.44 10.40
N GLY A 62 6.56 5.15 9.17
CA GLY A 62 7.38 4.39 8.22
C GLY A 62 8.70 5.09 7.89
N GLN A 63 8.68 6.40 7.65
CA GLN A 63 9.89 7.18 7.39
C GLN A 63 10.82 7.22 8.61
N ALA A 64 10.27 7.36 9.81
CA ALA A 64 11.04 7.33 11.05
C ALA A 64 11.71 5.97 11.26
N GLU A 65 11.02 4.87 10.90
CA GLU A 65 11.59 3.52 10.97
C GLU A 65 12.72 3.33 9.96
N LEU A 66 12.51 3.72 8.69
CA LEU A 66 13.55 3.67 7.66
C LEU A 66 14.80 4.46 8.06
N SER A 67 14.62 5.62 8.70
CA SER A 67 15.72 6.47 9.17
C SER A 67 16.53 5.84 10.32
N ARG A 68 15.98 4.84 11.00
CA ARG A 68 16.64 4.11 12.10
C ARG A 68 17.25 2.78 11.65
N MET A 69 16.93 2.30 10.46
CA MET A 69 17.44 1.03 9.96
C MET A 69 18.95 1.07 9.75
N ALA A 70 19.61 -0.05 10.03
CA ALA A 70 21.01 -0.23 9.65
C ALA A 70 21.13 -0.27 8.12
N PRO A 71 22.26 0.17 7.53
CA PRO A 71 22.46 0.17 6.07
C PRO A 71 22.19 -1.19 5.42
N GLU A 72 22.54 -2.28 6.09
CA GLU A 72 22.34 -3.65 5.60
C GLU A 72 20.86 -4.03 5.55
N GLN A 73 20.07 -3.58 6.53
CA GLN A 73 18.63 -3.80 6.58
C GLN A 73 17.91 -2.99 5.50
N LEU A 74 18.32 -1.73 5.32
CA LEU A 74 17.78 -0.87 4.27
C LEU A 74 18.07 -1.48 2.89
N LYS A 75 19.30 -1.93 2.66
CA LYS A 75 19.67 -2.61 1.42
C LYS A 75 18.82 -3.87 1.17
N ALA A 76 18.62 -4.70 2.20
CA ALA A 76 17.80 -5.90 2.06
C ALA A 76 16.33 -5.57 1.70
N LEU A 77 15.81 -4.47 2.24
CA LEU A 77 14.47 -3.96 1.91
C LEU A 77 14.39 -3.46 0.46
N GLU A 78 15.36 -2.67 0.02
CA GLU A 78 15.46 -2.17 -1.36
C GLU A 78 15.61 -3.31 -2.38
N ASP A 79 16.46 -4.29 -2.08
CA ASP A 79 16.65 -5.49 -2.91
C ASP A 79 15.35 -6.33 -2.97
N ALA A 80 14.55 -6.36 -1.90
CA ALA A 80 13.23 -7.02 -1.91
C ALA A 80 12.19 -6.25 -2.72
N ALA A 81 12.14 -4.93 -2.59
CA ALA A 81 11.25 -4.07 -3.36
C ALA A 81 11.55 -4.15 -4.87
N THR A 82 12.83 -4.15 -5.23
CA THR A 82 13.28 -4.28 -6.63
C THR A 82 12.79 -5.60 -7.24
N ARG A 83 13.01 -6.73 -6.56
CA ARG A 83 12.53 -8.05 -7.01
C ARG A 83 11.00 -8.09 -7.18
N LEU A 84 10.27 -7.41 -6.30
CA LEU A 84 8.81 -7.35 -6.38
C LEU A 84 8.35 -6.56 -7.62
N SER A 85 8.99 -5.43 -7.92
CA SER A 85 8.72 -4.65 -9.13
C SER A 85 9.08 -5.43 -10.41
N GLU A 86 10.24 -6.06 -10.45
CA GLU A 86 10.66 -6.87 -11.61
C GLU A 86 9.71 -8.05 -11.86
N ALA A 87 9.23 -8.70 -10.80
CA ALA A 87 8.25 -9.77 -10.91
C ALA A 87 6.90 -9.27 -11.44
N ARG A 88 6.53 -8.01 -11.17
CA ARG A 88 5.35 -7.36 -11.73
C ARG A 88 5.50 -7.14 -13.24
N ASP A 89 6.61 -6.53 -13.63
CA ASP A 89 6.88 -6.19 -15.04
C ASP A 89 6.95 -7.45 -15.90
N ALA A 90 7.54 -8.53 -15.37
CA ALA A 90 7.56 -9.84 -16.02
C ALA A 90 6.15 -10.45 -16.18
N ALA A 91 5.26 -10.28 -15.20
CA ALA A 91 3.89 -10.77 -15.27
C ALA A 91 3.00 -9.95 -16.22
N GLU A 92 3.32 -8.68 -16.45
CA GLU A 92 2.63 -7.81 -17.40
C GLU A 92 3.12 -8.03 -18.85
N GLY A 93 4.39 -8.38 -19.06
CA GLY A 93 5.00 -8.60 -20.38
C GLY A 93 4.68 -9.91 -21.09
N ASP A 94 4.12 -10.90 -20.40
CA ASP A 94 3.70 -12.21 -20.98
C ASP A 94 2.26 -12.20 -21.54
N ASN A 95 1.59 -11.04 -21.55
CA ASN A 95 0.19 -10.86 -21.97
C ASN A 95 0.03 -10.14 -23.34
N GLU A 96 1.07 -10.16 -24.19
CA GLU A 96 1.07 -9.58 -25.56
C GLU A 96 1.03 -10.65 -26.67
#